data_AF-A0A1D8G842-F1
#
_entry.id   AF-A0A1D8G842-F1
#
_cell.length_a   1.000
_cell.length_b   1.000
_cell.length_c   1.000
_cell.angle_alpha   90.00
_cell.angle_beta   90.00
_cell.angle_gamma   90.00
#
_symmetry.space_group_name_H-M   'P 1'
#
loop_
_entity.id
_entity.type
_entity.pdbx_description
1 polymer ?
#
loop_
_entity_poly.entity_id
_entity_poly.type
_entity_poly.pdbx_seq_one_letter_code
_entity_poly.pdbx_strand_id
1 'polypeptide(L)'
;MSAGAAPRGRDEELVLARISAAAGRAGLGRRYATHRAPRTETGARWGAAAFAGVRRLLGSGTPEAGAGARLDLYERGATAFAGGRVRAVRFDSTVVRRLGALTPRGVTWGLVLADVHGGRVLLRRGDFERPEEWWPGIRRAVTAAQVPPALTALEGGGRLVFGPVWITADEVGAGGGALRWSEVRGIEVLEGSVTVRAAGRRPLRAAAASGIPNFCVLHALAGHLTGPGRLPGPGHLPGTEGHGG
;
A
#
# COMPACT_ATOMS: atom_id res chain seq x y z
N MET A 1 -17.38 -48.17 17.76
CA MET A 1 -18.20 -46.97 18.07
C MET A 1 -17.55 -46.34 19.30
N SER A 2 -17.02 -45.13 19.34
CA SER A 2 -17.41 -43.87 18.71
C SER A 2 -16.18 -43.06 18.27
N ALA A 3 -16.24 -42.52 17.05
CA ALA A 3 -15.32 -41.52 16.53
C ALA A 3 -15.85 -40.12 16.93
N GLY A 4 -15.05 -39.33 17.64
CA GLY A 4 -15.50 -38.06 18.22
C GLY A 4 -14.49 -36.92 18.16
N ALA A 5 -13.63 -36.88 17.13
CA ALA A 5 -12.62 -35.81 16.96
C ALA A 5 -12.76 -35.00 15.64
N ALA A 6 -13.87 -35.14 14.90
CA ALA A 6 -13.95 -34.71 13.48
C ALA A 6 -14.75 -33.45 13.07
N PRO A 7 -15.09 -32.45 13.91
CA PRO A 7 -15.66 -31.17 13.40
C PRO A 7 -14.58 -30.12 13.07
N ARG A 8 -13.62 -29.87 13.98
CA ARG A 8 -12.67 -28.75 13.85
C ARG A 8 -11.72 -28.85 12.65
N GLY A 9 -11.25 -30.06 12.32
CA GLY A 9 -10.32 -30.25 11.21
C GLY A 9 -10.98 -30.02 9.85
N ARG A 10 -12.24 -30.46 9.69
CA ARG A 10 -13.00 -30.31 8.45
C ARG A 10 -13.33 -28.85 8.16
N ASP A 11 -13.67 -28.08 9.20
CA ASP A 11 -13.93 -26.65 9.07
C ASP A 11 -12.67 -25.86 8.68
N GLU A 12 -11.50 -26.21 9.24
CA GLU A 12 -10.22 -25.60 8.86
C GLU A 12 -9.86 -25.93 7.40
N GLU A 13 -10.02 -27.18 6.98
CA GLU A 13 -9.77 -27.61 5.60
C GLU A 13 -10.65 -26.85 4.59
N LEU A 14 -11.94 -26.69 4.89
CA LEU A 14 -12.87 -25.91 4.06
C LEU A 14 -12.45 -24.44 3.97
N VAL A 15 -11.97 -23.84 5.06
CA VAL A 15 -11.44 -22.47 5.05
C VAL A 15 -10.20 -22.38 4.16
N LEU A 16 -9.26 -23.31 4.29
CA LEU A 16 -8.05 -23.34 3.46
C LEU A 16 -8.37 -23.53 1.98
N ALA A 17 -9.34 -24.39 1.66
CA ALA A 17 -9.82 -24.58 0.30
C ALA A 17 -10.42 -23.29 -0.28
N ARG A 18 -11.23 -22.56 0.50
CA ARG A 18 -11.81 -21.27 0.08
C ARG A 18 -10.74 -20.21 -0.14
N ILE A 19 -9.72 -20.16 0.72
CA ILE A 19 -8.57 -19.25 0.58
C ILE A 19 -7.81 -19.57 -0.72
N SER A 20 -7.44 -20.83 -0.93
CA SER A 20 -6.73 -21.27 -2.14
C SER A 20 -7.54 -20.99 -3.40
N ALA A 21 -8.85 -21.24 -3.38
CA ALA A 21 -9.73 -20.95 -4.51
C ALA A 21 -9.82 -19.45 -4.81
N ALA A 22 -9.89 -18.59 -3.78
CA ALA A 22 -9.88 -17.14 -3.96
C ALA A 22 -8.54 -16.65 -4.53
N ALA A 23 -7.41 -17.18 -4.03
CA ALA A 23 -6.08 -16.86 -4.52
C ALA A 23 -5.89 -17.33 -5.98
N GLY A 24 -6.40 -18.50 -6.34
CA GLY A 24 -6.38 -19.03 -7.69
C GLY A 24 -7.18 -18.15 -8.66
N ARG A 25 -8.43 -17.80 -8.30
CA ARG A 25 -9.27 -16.90 -9.12
C ARG A 25 -8.65 -15.51 -9.30
N ALA A 26 -8.00 -14.99 -8.26
CA ALA A 26 -7.31 -13.70 -8.32
C ALA A 26 -5.92 -13.78 -8.98
N GLY A 27 -5.44 -14.98 -9.33
CA GLY A 27 -4.16 -15.19 -9.98
C GLY A 27 -2.97 -14.76 -9.11
N LEU A 28 -3.01 -15.03 -7.80
CA LEU A 28 -2.00 -14.48 -6.85
C LEU A 28 -0.63 -15.17 -6.90
N GLY A 29 -0.52 -16.36 -7.52
CA GLY A 29 0.74 -17.11 -7.62
C GLY A 29 0.98 -18.01 -6.41
N ARG A 30 2.24 -18.28 -6.08
CA ARG A 30 2.59 -19.14 -4.93
C ARG A 30 2.51 -18.37 -3.62
N ARG A 31 2.02 -19.04 -2.57
CA ARG A 31 2.02 -18.52 -1.19
C ARG A 31 3.42 -18.66 -0.61
N TYR A 32 3.95 -17.59 -0.03
CA TYR A 32 5.28 -17.59 0.60
C TYR A 32 5.25 -17.29 2.10
N ALA A 33 4.16 -16.73 2.63
CA ALA A 33 4.03 -16.48 4.07
C ALA A 33 2.57 -16.56 4.55
N THR A 34 2.42 -16.85 5.83
CA THR A 34 1.13 -16.92 6.53
C THR A 34 1.27 -16.28 7.91
N HIS A 35 0.34 -15.39 8.24
CA HIS A 35 0.23 -14.74 9.55
C HIS A 35 -1.16 -15.02 10.13
N ARG A 36 -1.22 -15.60 11.33
CA ARG A 36 -2.48 -15.89 12.04
C ARG A 36 -2.80 -14.75 13.01
N ALA A 37 -4.05 -14.66 13.46
CA ALA A 37 -4.40 -13.77 14.56
C ALA A 37 -3.61 -14.12 15.83
N PRO A 38 -3.17 -13.13 16.63
CA PRO A 38 -2.48 -13.38 17.89
C PRO A 38 -3.33 -14.20 18.85
N ARG A 39 -2.70 -15.11 19.59
CA ARG A 39 -3.39 -15.93 20.61
C ARG A 39 -3.85 -15.16 21.84
N THR A 40 -3.28 -13.98 22.11
CA THR A 40 -3.57 -13.16 23.29
C THR A 40 -4.38 -11.90 22.91
N GLU A 41 -5.60 -11.81 23.44
CA GLU A 41 -6.60 -10.77 23.12
C GLU A 41 -6.22 -9.35 23.58
N THR A 42 -5.23 -9.21 24.47
CA THR A 42 -5.08 -8.01 25.31
C THR A 42 -4.63 -6.76 24.54
N GLY A 43 -3.92 -6.93 23.41
CA GLY A 43 -3.52 -5.83 22.52
C GLY A 43 -4.54 -5.47 21.44
N ALA A 44 -5.38 -6.44 21.03
CA ALA A 44 -6.32 -6.30 19.92
C ALA A 44 -7.54 -5.42 20.27
N ARG A 45 -8.00 -5.46 21.52
CA ARG A 45 -9.23 -4.76 21.97
C ARG A 45 -9.15 -3.23 21.85
N TRP A 46 -8.01 -2.62 22.17
CA TRP A 46 -7.87 -1.16 22.20
C TRP A 46 -7.74 -0.53 20.81
N GLY A 47 -6.99 -1.19 19.91
CA GLY A 47 -6.94 -0.80 18.51
C GLY A 47 -8.28 -1.03 17.81
N ALA A 48 -9.04 -2.05 18.21
CA ALA A 48 -10.31 -2.35 17.58
C ALA A 48 -11.37 -1.27 17.75
N ALA A 49 -11.53 -0.75 18.96
CA ALA A 49 -12.43 0.37 19.24
C ALA A 49 -12.02 1.64 18.47
N ALA A 50 -10.72 1.97 18.44
CA ALA A 50 -10.20 3.17 17.78
C ALA A 50 -10.44 3.17 16.25
N PHE A 51 -10.47 1.99 15.62
CA PHE A 51 -10.77 1.86 14.19
C PHE A 51 -12.25 1.55 13.89
N ALA A 52 -13.11 1.36 14.90
CA ALA A 52 -14.51 0.98 14.69
C ALA A 52 -15.30 2.03 13.90
N GLY A 53 -15.11 3.32 14.23
CA GLY A 53 -15.70 4.44 13.48
C GLY A 53 -15.19 4.51 12.04
N VAL A 54 -13.89 4.27 11.84
CA VAL A 54 -13.29 4.29 10.49
C VAL A 54 -13.77 3.12 9.63
N ARG A 55 -13.96 1.93 10.23
CA ARG A 55 -14.46 0.76 9.50
C ARG A 55 -15.86 0.98 8.93
N ARG A 56 -16.73 1.62 9.70
CA ARG A 56 -18.10 1.97 9.28
C ARG A 56 -18.07 2.96 8.10
N LEU A 57 -17.18 3.96 8.14
CA LEU A 57 -16.99 4.93 7.07
C LEU A 57 -16.35 4.33 5.81
N LEU A 58 -15.47 3.35 5.95
CA LEU A 58 -14.79 2.73 4.83
C LEU A 58 -15.63 1.66 4.12
N GLY A 59 -16.83 1.31 4.61
CA GLY A 59 -17.57 0.14 4.14
C GLY A 59 -16.76 -1.16 4.28
N SER A 60 -15.69 -1.14 5.08
CA SER A 60 -14.78 -2.26 5.25
C SER A 60 -15.44 -3.28 6.15
N GLY A 61 -16.17 -4.21 5.56
CA GLY A 61 -16.65 -5.40 6.25
C GLY A 61 -15.52 -6.39 6.52
N THR A 62 -14.36 -5.93 7.01
CA THR A 62 -13.34 -6.79 7.60
C THR A 62 -13.85 -7.14 8.99
N PRO A 63 -14.37 -8.31 9.31
CA PRO A 63 -14.72 -8.65 10.70
C PRO A 63 -13.51 -8.53 11.62
N GLU A 64 -13.73 -8.33 12.92
CA GLU A 64 -12.63 -8.35 13.90
C GLU A 64 -11.80 -9.63 13.71
N ALA A 65 -10.48 -9.50 13.80
CA ALA A 65 -9.59 -10.64 13.79
C ALA A 65 -9.85 -11.48 15.06
N GLY A 66 -10.84 -12.38 14.97
CA GLY A 66 -11.16 -13.35 16.00
C GLY A 66 -10.36 -14.63 15.82
N ALA A 67 -10.65 -15.62 16.68
CA ALA A 67 -10.06 -16.95 16.56
C ALA A 67 -10.28 -17.52 15.14
N GLY A 68 -9.19 -17.73 14.40
CA GLY A 68 -9.21 -18.24 13.02
C GLY A 68 -8.97 -17.20 11.92
N ALA A 69 -8.79 -15.90 12.22
CA ALA A 69 -8.37 -14.94 11.20
C ALA A 69 -6.94 -15.22 10.71
N ARG A 70 -6.73 -15.02 9.41
CA ARG A 70 -5.49 -15.37 8.71
C ARG A 70 -5.19 -14.40 7.56
N LEU A 71 -3.93 -14.02 7.43
CA LEU A 71 -3.37 -13.29 6.31
C LEU A 71 -2.35 -14.18 5.59
N ASP A 72 -2.55 -14.44 4.32
CA ASP A 72 -1.61 -15.19 3.49
C ASP A 72 -1.01 -14.26 2.43
N LEU A 73 0.31 -14.27 2.31
CA LEU A 73 1.05 -13.50 1.30
C LEU A 73 1.48 -14.41 0.15
N TYR A 74 1.26 -13.91 -1.05
CA TYR A 74 1.52 -14.57 -2.32
C TYR A 74 2.41 -13.68 -3.19
N GLU A 75 3.09 -14.28 -4.17
CA GLU A 75 4.00 -13.57 -5.09
C GLU A 75 3.39 -12.30 -5.70
N ARG A 76 2.11 -12.33 -6.09
CA ARG A 76 1.42 -11.21 -6.75
C ARG A 76 0.32 -10.58 -5.90
N GLY A 77 0.17 -10.97 -4.64
CA GLY A 77 -0.90 -10.43 -3.81
C GLY A 77 -1.02 -11.03 -2.43
N ALA A 78 -2.19 -10.84 -1.82
CA ALA A 78 -2.48 -11.36 -0.49
C ALA A 78 -3.93 -11.78 -0.38
N THR A 79 -4.22 -12.71 0.53
CA THR A 79 -5.59 -12.98 0.98
C THR A 79 -5.73 -12.70 2.47
N ALA A 80 -6.82 -12.05 2.85
CA ALA A 80 -7.22 -11.88 4.24
C ALA A 80 -8.51 -12.66 4.49
N PHE A 81 -8.45 -13.61 5.42
CA PHE A 81 -9.60 -14.32 5.94
C PHE A 81 -9.91 -13.81 7.36
N ALA A 82 -11.13 -13.34 7.55
CA ALA A 82 -11.66 -13.01 8.87
C ALA A 82 -13.19 -13.19 8.84
N GLY A 83 -13.78 -13.57 9.99
CA GLY A 83 -15.24 -13.72 10.18
C GLY A 83 -15.96 -14.36 9.00
N GLY A 84 -15.43 -15.50 8.54
CA GLY A 84 -16.02 -16.34 7.50
C GLY A 84 -15.88 -15.81 6.06
N ARG A 85 -15.19 -14.69 5.83
CA ARG A 85 -15.02 -14.09 4.50
C ARG A 85 -13.55 -14.07 4.09
N VAL A 86 -13.28 -14.43 2.83
CA VAL A 86 -11.96 -14.31 2.19
C VAL A 86 -11.99 -13.09 1.28
N ARG A 87 -11.01 -12.20 1.40
CA ARG A 87 -10.76 -11.11 0.47
C ARG A 87 -9.40 -11.28 -0.17
N ALA A 88 -9.33 -11.17 -1.50
CA ALA A 88 -8.09 -11.26 -2.26
C ALA A 88 -7.66 -9.87 -2.75
N VAL A 89 -6.39 -9.57 -2.66
CA VAL A 89 -5.76 -8.30 -3.05
C VAL A 89 -4.66 -8.62 -4.06
N ARG A 90 -4.58 -7.89 -5.18
CA ARG A 90 -3.45 -7.96 -6.10
C ARG A 90 -2.52 -6.77 -5.90
N PHE A 91 -1.22 -7.01 -5.87
CA PHE A 91 -0.23 -5.96 -5.59
C PHE A 91 -0.03 -4.99 -6.76
N ASP A 92 -0.28 -5.42 -7.99
CA ASP A 92 -0.17 -4.58 -9.19
C ASP A 92 -1.32 -3.56 -9.35
N SER A 93 -2.48 -3.80 -8.74
CA SER A 93 -3.67 -2.94 -8.91
C SER A 93 -4.24 -2.40 -7.60
N THR A 94 -3.78 -2.87 -6.44
CA THR A 94 -4.32 -2.42 -5.16
C THR A 94 -3.97 -0.97 -4.87
N VAL A 95 -4.88 -0.30 -4.16
CA VAL A 95 -4.64 1.01 -3.57
C VAL A 95 -4.33 0.81 -2.09
N VAL A 96 -3.13 1.20 -1.68
CA VAL A 96 -2.62 1.21 -0.31
C VAL A 96 -2.82 2.59 0.30
N ARG A 97 -3.54 2.67 1.40
CA ARG A 97 -3.64 3.89 2.23
C ARG A 97 -3.19 3.59 3.64
N ARG A 98 -2.45 4.52 4.23
CA ARG A 98 -2.10 4.48 5.65
C ARG A 98 -3.21 5.17 6.44
N LEU A 99 -3.67 4.53 7.51
CA LEU A 99 -4.67 5.09 8.38
C LEU A 99 -4.15 5.12 9.81
N GLY A 100 -4.16 6.30 10.44
CA GLY A 100 -3.87 6.47 11.86
C GLY A 100 -5.16 6.49 12.67
N ALA A 101 -5.13 5.92 13.86
CA ALA A 101 -6.20 6.07 14.85
C ALA A 101 -5.60 6.41 16.21
N LEU A 102 -6.25 7.33 16.93
CA LEU A 102 -5.86 7.70 18.27
C LEU A 102 -6.38 6.65 19.26
N THR A 103 -5.52 6.23 20.18
CA THR A 103 -5.85 5.33 21.30
C THR A 103 -5.40 5.97 22.61
N PRO A 104 -5.89 5.50 23.77
CA PRO A 104 -5.37 5.94 25.07
C PRO A 104 -3.85 5.73 25.25
N ARG A 105 -3.22 4.88 24.44
CA ARG A 105 -1.76 4.59 24.47
C ARG A 105 -0.98 5.33 23.36
N GLY A 106 -1.61 6.26 22.66
CA GLY A 106 -1.04 6.99 21.53
C GLY A 106 -1.62 6.57 20.18
N VAL A 107 -0.91 6.87 19.09
CA VAL A 107 -1.40 6.62 17.72
C VAL A 107 -1.07 5.21 17.27
N THR A 108 -2.10 4.46 16.86
CA THR A 108 -1.94 3.17 16.16
C THR A 108 -2.15 3.34 14.66
N TRP A 109 -1.62 2.42 13.86
CA TRP A 109 -1.64 2.49 12.41
C TRP A 109 -2.23 1.22 11.77
N GLY A 110 -2.96 1.42 10.68
CA GLY A 110 -3.50 0.38 9.80
C GLY A 110 -3.17 0.63 8.32
N LEU A 111 -3.17 -0.44 7.53
CA LEU A 111 -3.17 -0.39 6.07
C LEU A 111 -4.58 -0.66 5.56
N VAL A 112 -5.06 0.19 4.67
CA VAL A 112 -6.27 -0.06 3.91
C VAL A 112 -5.83 -0.44 2.50
N LEU A 113 -6.25 -1.63 2.06
CA LEU A 113 -6.01 -2.17 0.73
C LEU A 113 -7.33 -2.28 -0.03
N ALA A 114 -7.32 -2.00 -1.33
CA ALA A 114 -8.43 -2.37 -2.21
C ALA A 114 -8.30 -3.85 -2.59
N ASP A 115 -9.39 -4.61 -2.45
CA ASP A 115 -9.51 -5.98 -2.94
C ASP A 115 -9.85 -6.02 -4.44
N VAL A 116 -9.79 -7.20 -5.03
CA VAL A 116 -10.05 -7.41 -6.47
C VAL A 116 -11.49 -7.08 -6.91
N HIS A 117 -12.40 -6.87 -5.97
CA HIS A 117 -13.79 -6.48 -6.22
C HIS A 117 -14.06 -5.02 -5.83
N GLY A 118 -13.01 -4.22 -5.57
CA GLY A 118 -13.14 -2.82 -5.14
C GLY A 118 -13.53 -2.64 -3.68
N GLY A 119 -13.70 -3.73 -2.93
CA GLY A 119 -13.91 -3.71 -1.49
C GLY A 119 -12.64 -3.29 -0.74
N ARG A 120 -12.78 -2.93 0.54
CA ARG A 120 -11.66 -2.50 1.37
C ARG A 120 -11.29 -3.54 2.42
N VAL A 121 -9.99 -3.83 2.51
CA VAL A 121 -9.37 -4.65 3.56
C VAL A 121 -8.60 -3.74 4.48
N LEU A 122 -8.99 -3.68 5.76
CA LEU A 122 -8.21 -3.01 6.80
C LEU A 122 -7.33 -4.04 7.53
N LEU A 123 -6.02 -3.83 7.53
CA LEU A 123 -5.03 -4.60 8.28
C LEU A 123 -4.42 -3.70 9.37
N ARG A 124 -4.76 -3.94 10.63
CA ARG A 124 -4.25 -3.17 11.79
C ARG A 124 -2.98 -3.82 12.33
N ARG A 125 -2.09 -3.01 12.88
CA ARG A 125 -0.95 -3.49 13.67
C ARG A 125 -1.51 -4.18 14.93
N GLY A 126 -1.65 -5.51 14.89
CA GLY A 126 -2.28 -6.35 15.93
C GLY A 126 -3.36 -7.32 15.42
N ASP A 127 -3.82 -7.19 14.17
CA ASP A 127 -4.78 -8.16 13.60
C ASP A 127 -4.13 -9.52 13.32
N PHE A 128 -2.83 -9.52 13.04
CA PHE A 128 -2.04 -10.71 12.74
C PHE A 128 -0.69 -10.62 13.45
N GLU A 129 -0.17 -11.79 13.81
CA GLU A 129 1.18 -11.94 14.37
C GLU A 129 2.23 -11.36 13.40
N ARG A 130 3.33 -10.88 13.99
CA ARG A 130 4.51 -10.34 13.28
C ARG A 130 4.22 -9.20 12.29
N PRO A 131 3.58 -8.10 12.73
CA PRO A 131 3.35 -6.93 11.88
C PRO A 131 4.60 -6.30 11.28
N GLU A 132 5.75 -6.48 11.91
CA GLU A 132 7.07 -6.10 11.41
C GLU A 132 7.49 -6.84 10.12
N GLU A 133 6.91 -8.02 9.85
CA GLU A 133 7.19 -8.79 8.62
C GLU A 133 6.21 -8.40 7.51
N TRP A 134 4.91 -8.58 7.74
CA TRP A 134 3.91 -8.44 6.67
C TRP A 134 3.66 -7.00 6.26
N TRP A 135 3.77 -6.04 7.17
CA TRP A 135 3.51 -4.63 6.85
C TRP A 135 4.52 -4.06 5.84
N PRO A 136 5.84 -4.08 6.12
CA PRO A 136 6.81 -3.62 5.13
C PRO A 136 6.90 -4.58 3.93
N GLY A 137 6.61 -5.88 4.11
CA GLY A 137 6.51 -6.85 3.02
C GLY A 137 5.48 -6.46 1.97
N ILE A 138 4.24 -6.16 2.39
CA ILE A 138 3.17 -5.70 1.48
C ILE A 138 3.57 -4.41 0.77
N ARG A 139 4.12 -3.42 1.50
CA ARG A 139 4.57 -2.16 0.89
C ARG A 139 5.63 -2.39 -0.19
N ARG A 140 6.64 -3.22 0.09
CA ARG A 140 7.68 -3.56 -0.89
C ARG A 140 7.11 -4.28 -2.10
N ALA A 141 6.21 -5.25 -1.91
CA ALA A 141 5.61 -6.01 -3.00
C ALA A 141 4.73 -5.15 -3.90
N VAL A 142 3.93 -4.25 -3.31
CA VAL A 142 3.15 -3.25 -4.06
C VAL A 142 4.07 -2.31 -4.84
N THR A 143 5.11 -1.76 -4.20
CA THR A 143 6.09 -0.91 -4.88
C THR A 143 6.75 -1.65 -6.06
N ALA A 144 7.23 -2.88 -5.85
CA ALA A 144 7.87 -3.67 -6.89
C ALA A 144 6.95 -3.98 -8.06
N ALA A 145 5.65 -4.20 -7.80
CA ALA A 145 4.67 -4.49 -8.84
C ALA A 145 4.23 -3.23 -9.62
N GLN A 146 4.14 -2.07 -8.96
CA GLN A 146 3.55 -0.86 -9.54
C GLN A 146 4.57 0.14 -10.10
N VAL A 147 5.82 0.15 -9.61
CA VAL A 147 6.83 1.11 -10.08
C VAL A 147 7.21 0.90 -11.55
N PRO A 148 7.50 -0.32 -12.05
CA PRO A 148 7.89 -0.49 -13.45
C PRO A 148 6.87 0.04 -14.47
N PRO A 149 5.59 -0.34 -14.43
CA PRO A 149 4.61 0.21 -15.38
C PRO A 149 4.36 1.71 -15.17
N ALA A 150 4.49 2.22 -13.94
CA ALA A 150 4.39 3.65 -13.66
C ALA A 150 5.52 4.45 -14.31
N LEU A 151 6.76 3.94 -14.29
CA LEU A 151 7.88 4.56 -14.99
C LEU A 151 7.65 4.59 -16.50
N THR A 152 7.23 3.47 -17.09
CA THR A 152 6.88 3.42 -18.52
C THR A 152 5.78 4.43 -18.88
N ALA A 153 4.77 4.62 -18.02
CA ALA A 153 3.74 5.62 -18.23
C ALA A 153 4.30 7.05 -18.21
N LEU A 154 5.24 7.36 -17.31
CA LEU A 154 5.90 8.66 -17.23
C LEU A 154 6.81 8.92 -18.44
N GLU A 155 7.56 7.91 -18.88
CA GLU A 155 8.39 7.96 -20.10
C GLU A 155 7.54 8.25 -21.35
N GLY A 156 6.34 7.69 -21.41
CA GLY A 156 5.34 7.98 -22.44
C GLY A 156 4.68 9.37 -22.34
N GLY A 157 5.15 10.25 -21.45
CA GLY A 157 4.57 11.59 -21.23
C GLY A 157 3.32 11.59 -20.35
N GLY A 158 3.01 10.47 -19.69
CA GLY A 158 1.86 10.34 -18.82
C GLY A 158 1.98 11.16 -17.53
N ARG A 159 0.82 11.46 -16.94
CA ARG A 159 0.70 12.09 -15.62
C ARG A 159 0.09 11.10 -14.63
N LEU A 160 0.80 10.83 -13.55
CA LEU A 160 0.33 9.95 -12.48
C LEU A 160 -0.25 10.77 -11.32
N VAL A 161 -1.40 10.34 -10.80
CA VAL A 161 -2.14 11.06 -9.74
C VAL A 161 -2.24 10.20 -8.48
N PHE A 162 -1.74 10.74 -7.37
CA PHE A 162 -1.72 10.16 -6.03
C PHE A 162 -2.57 11.03 -5.09
N GLY A 163 -3.87 11.15 -5.39
CA GLY A 163 -4.78 12.03 -4.67
C GLY A 163 -4.41 13.50 -4.89
N PRO A 164 -4.04 14.27 -3.85
CA PRO A 164 -3.68 15.68 -3.99
C PRO A 164 -2.30 15.92 -4.62
N VAL A 165 -1.49 14.87 -4.79
CA VAL A 165 -0.16 14.94 -5.40
C VAL A 165 -0.24 14.33 -6.79
N TRP A 166 0.48 14.90 -7.75
CA TRP A 166 0.65 14.34 -9.08
C TRP A 166 2.09 14.49 -9.53
N ILE A 167 2.50 13.65 -10.48
CA ILE A 167 3.84 13.67 -11.05
C ILE A 167 3.81 13.45 -12.56
N THR A 168 4.78 14.05 -13.25
CA THR A 168 5.18 13.75 -14.63
C THR A 168 6.67 13.38 -14.64
N ALA A 169 7.24 13.10 -15.81
CA ALA A 169 8.69 12.91 -15.94
C ALA A 169 9.52 14.15 -15.56
N ASP A 170 8.92 15.35 -15.64
CA ASP A 170 9.65 16.62 -15.45
C ASP A 170 9.41 17.28 -14.08
N GLU A 171 8.21 17.12 -13.53
CA GLU A 171 7.80 17.84 -12.33
C GLU A 171 6.88 17.04 -11.40
N VAL A 172 6.82 17.52 -10.16
CA VAL A 172 5.88 17.10 -9.13
C VAL A 172 5.04 18.27 -8.71
N GLY A 173 3.73 18.06 -8.57
CA GLY A 173 2.83 19.10 -8.11
C GLY A 173 1.87 18.66 -7.02
N ALA A 174 1.44 19.64 -6.23
CA ALA A 174 0.51 19.52 -5.12
C ALA A 174 -0.04 20.91 -4.75
N GLY A 175 -1.28 20.97 -4.26
CA GLY A 175 -1.82 22.19 -3.64
C GLY A 175 -1.79 23.46 -4.51
N GLY A 176 -1.88 23.31 -5.85
CA GLY A 176 -1.87 24.43 -6.80
C GLY A 176 -0.47 24.86 -7.28
N GLY A 177 0.60 24.24 -6.81
CA GLY A 177 1.97 24.49 -7.27
C GLY A 177 2.65 23.25 -7.87
N ALA A 178 3.77 23.49 -8.57
CA ALA A 178 4.64 22.45 -9.13
C ALA A 178 6.11 22.82 -8.97
N LEU A 179 6.97 21.80 -8.92
CA LEU A 179 8.42 21.90 -8.81
C LEU A 179 9.06 20.92 -9.80
N ARG A 180 10.11 21.36 -10.49
CA ARG A 180 10.88 20.46 -11.37
C ARG A 180 11.66 19.47 -10.52
N TRP A 181 11.81 18.23 -10.99
CA TRP A 181 12.56 17.21 -10.26
C TRP A 181 14.02 17.62 -9.97
N SER A 182 14.63 18.44 -10.83
CA SER A 182 15.96 19.02 -10.60
C SER A 182 16.05 19.93 -9.38
N GLU A 183 14.93 20.50 -8.94
CA GLU A 183 14.85 21.36 -7.76
C GLU A 183 14.51 20.55 -6.49
N VAL A 184 13.97 19.34 -6.65
CA VAL A 184 13.46 18.50 -5.57
C VAL A 184 14.62 17.77 -4.89
N ARG A 185 14.70 17.90 -3.57
CA ARG A 185 15.67 17.17 -2.73
C ARG A 185 15.10 15.89 -2.13
N GLY A 186 13.78 15.78 -2.06
CA GLY A 186 13.10 14.60 -1.53
C GLY A 186 11.62 14.82 -1.26
N ILE A 187 10.89 13.72 -1.11
CA ILE A 187 9.48 13.69 -0.70
C ILE A 187 9.39 12.97 0.63
N GLU A 188 8.96 13.68 1.67
CA GLU A 188 8.92 13.18 3.04
C GLU A 188 7.52 13.35 3.65
N VAL A 189 7.24 12.61 4.72
CA VAL A 189 6.07 12.87 5.57
C VAL A 189 6.54 13.64 6.80
N LEU A 190 6.20 14.92 6.89
CA LEU A 190 6.52 15.80 8.02
C LEU A 190 5.22 16.25 8.67
N GLU A 191 5.13 16.14 10.00
CA GLU A 191 3.93 16.52 10.77
C GLU A 191 2.62 15.87 10.24
N GLY A 192 2.74 14.66 9.70
CA GLY A 192 1.59 13.93 9.13
C GLY A 192 1.14 14.39 7.75
N SER A 193 1.84 15.34 7.11
CA SER A 193 1.57 15.82 5.74
C SER A 193 2.72 15.46 4.80
N VAL A 194 2.40 15.18 3.53
CA VAL A 194 3.46 14.96 2.53
C VAL A 194 4.05 16.30 2.14
N THR A 195 5.37 16.40 2.23
CA THR A 195 6.14 17.59 1.94
C THR A 195 7.18 17.28 0.87
N VAL A 196 7.14 18.02 -0.23
CA VAL A 196 8.18 18.00 -1.27
C VAL A 196 9.17 19.10 -0.95
N ARG A 197 10.41 18.72 -0.62
CA ARG A 197 11.48 19.65 -0.28
C ARG A 197 12.19 20.10 -1.54
N ALA A 198 12.43 21.40 -1.65
CA ALA A 198 13.19 22.00 -2.76
C ALA A 198 14.46 22.71 -2.27
N ALA A 199 15.48 22.75 -3.11
CA ALA A 199 16.69 23.54 -2.85
C ALA A 199 16.36 25.04 -2.94
N GLY A 200 16.56 25.80 -1.86
CA GLY A 200 16.45 27.27 -1.88
C GLY A 200 15.03 27.81 -2.13
N ARG A 201 14.00 26.96 -2.16
CA ARG A 201 12.59 27.35 -2.35
C ARG A 201 11.73 26.87 -1.19
N ARG A 202 10.57 27.51 -1.00
CA ARG A 202 9.58 27.05 -0.01
C ARG A 202 9.12 25.64 -0.37
N PRO A 203 9.05 24.72 0.61
CA PRO A 203 8.61 23.36 0.35
C PRO A 203 7.14 23.32 -0.07
N LEU A 204 6.82 22.43 -1.00
CA LEU A 204 5.44 22.20 -1.43
C LEU A 204 4.78 21.26 -0.43
N ARG A 205 3.82 21.77 0.33
CA ARG A 205 3.04 20.97 1.29
C ARG A 205 1.78 20.46 0.61
N ALA A 206 1.63 19.14 0.57
CA ALA A 206 0.40 18.46 0.18
C ALA A 206 -0.48 18.18 1.41
N ALA A 207 -1.66 17.61 1.18
CA ALA A 207 -2.55 17.20 2.25
C ALA A 207 -1.94 16.09 3.14
N ALA A 208 -2.68 15.72 4.20
CA ALA A 208 -2.30 14.67 5.13
C ALA A 208 -1.87 13.39 4.39
N ALA A 209 -0.76 12.79 4.84
CA ALA A 209 -0.18 11.57 4.25
C ALA A 209 -1.14 10.37 4.30
N SER A 210 -2.09 10.37 5.24
CA SER A 210 -3.18 9.38 5.29
C SER A 210 -4.15 9.48 4.11
N GLY A 211 -4.23 10.65 3.47
CA GLY A 211 -5.05 10.93 2.30
C GLY A 211 -4.38 10.58 0.97
N ILE A 212 -3.08 10.27 0.96
CA ILE A 212 -2.31 10.01 -0.27
C ILE A 212 -2.30 8.50 -0.56
N PRO A 213 -3.00 8.05 -1.62
CA PRO A 213 -2.95 6.67 -2.09
C PRO A 213 -1.54 6.29 -2.52
N ASN A 214 -1.14 5.03 -2.31
CA ASN A 214 0.10 4.46 -2.83
C ASN A 214 1.35 5.33 -2.56
N PHE A 215 1.42 5.98 -1.39
CA PHE A 215 2.57 6.82 -1.02
C PHE A 215 3.92 6.07 -1.13
N CYS A 216 3.94 4.76 -0.89
CA CYS A 216 5.14 3.93 -1.09
C CYS A 216 5.60 3.83 -2.55
N VAL A 217 4.67 3.89 -3.51
CA VAL A 217 4.96 3.94 -4.95
C VAL A 217 5.44 5.34 -5.32
N LEU A 218 4.72 6.39 -4.89
CA LEU A 218 5.13 7.79 -5.10
C LEU A 218 6.54 8.06 -4.59
N HIS A 219 6.85 7.62 -3.37
CA HIS A 219 8.18 7.80 -2.77
C HIS A 219 9.27 7.07 -3.57
N ALA A 220 8.99 5.87 -4.09
CA ALA A 220 9.95 5.14 -4.91
C ALA A 220 10.18 5.83 -6.27
N LEU A 221 9.10 6.27 -6.94
CA LEU A 221 9.18 7.01 -8.20
C LEU A 221 9.96 8.32 -8.04
N ALA A 222 9.74 9.06 -6.96
CA ALA A 222 10.51 10.25 -6.65
C ALA A 222 12.02 9.96 -6.58
N GLY A 223 12.41 8.85 -5.94
CA GLY A 223 13.82 8.43 -5.90
C GLY A 223 14.44 8.16 -7.28
N HIS A 224 13.67 7.59 -8.21
CA HIS A 224 14.10 7.42 -9.60
C HIS A 224 14.25 8.76 -10.34
N LEU A 225 13.32 9.69 -10.11
CA LEU A 225 13.25 10.97 -10.82
C LEU A 225 14.22 12.03 -10.27
N THR A 226 14.64 11.92 -9.00
CA THR A 226 15.65 12.80 -8.38
C THR A 226 17.08 12.25 -8.43
N GLY A 227 17.26 10.97 -8.78
CA GLY A 227 18.56 10.31 -8.85
C GLY A 227 19.32 10.55 -10.16
N PRO A 228 20.60 10.15 -10.26
CA PRO A 228 21.43 10.31 -11.47
C PRO A 228 20.92 9.52 -12.70
N GLY A 229 19.94 8.62 -12.52
CA GLY A 229 19.22 7.94 -13.60
C GLY A 229 18.03 8.73 -14.13
N ARG A 230 18.16 10.06 -14.26
CA ARG A 230 17.13 10.92 -14.82
C ARG A 230 16.71 10.36 -16.19
N LEU A 231 15.43 10.05 -16.33
CA LEU A 231 14.87 9.70 -17.63
C LEU A 231 15.17 10.84 -18.60
N PRO A 232 15.78 10.58 -19.77
CA PRO A 232 15.99 11.63 -20.75
C PRO A 232 14.61 12.22 -21.09
N GLY A 233 14.40 13.49 -20.73
CA GLY A 233 13.22 14.21 -21.17
C GLY A 233 13.17 14.23 -22.70
N PRO A 234 12.01 14.43 -23.34
CA PRO A 234 11.92 14.60 -24.78
C PRO A 234 12.88 15.73 -25.19
N GLY A 235 13.96 15.34 -25.86
CA GLY A 235 15.15 16.15 -26.02
C GLY A 235 14.86 17.44 -26.76
N HIS A 236 15.22 18.57 -26.15
CA HIS A 236 15.71 19.71 -26.92
C HIS A 236 17.07 19.29 -27.46
N LEU A 237 17.13 18.98 -28.76
CA LEU A 237 18.38 18.71 -29.46
C LEU A 237 19.27 19.96 -29.33
N PRO A 238 20.51 19.86 -28.80
CA PRO A 238 21.45 20.95 -28.92
C PRO A 238 21.75 21.17 -30.41
N GLY A 239 21.52 22.40 -30.87
CA GLY A 239 21.83 22.84 -32.22
C GLY A 239 23.29 22.55 -32.55
N THR A 240 23.49 22.00 -33.73
CA THR A 240 24.78 21.88 -34.39
C THR A 240 25.34 23.26 -34.67
N GLU A 241 26.27 23.74 -33.85
CA GLU A 241 27.19 24.80 -34.27
C GLU A 241 28.50 24.15 -34.72
N GLY A 242 28.66 24.07 -36.04
CA GLY A 242 29.92 23.76 -36.67
C GLY A 242 30.88 24.94 -36.57
N HIS A 243 32.10 24.67 -36.14
CA HIS A 243 33.27 25.48 -36.47
C HIS A 243 34.35 24.53 -36.99
N GLY A 244 34.39 24.41 -38.32
CA GLY A 244 35.59 24.01 -39.05
C GLY A 244 36.41 25.27 -39.34
N GLY A 245 37.74 25.13 -39.23
CA GLY A 245 38.72 26.20 -39.46
C GLY A 245 38.98 26.51 -40.92
#